data_AF-A0A806L8H5-F1
#
_entry.id   AF-A0A806L8H5-F1
#
_cell.length_a   1.000
_cell.length_b   1.000
_cell.length_c   1.000
_cell.angle_alpha   90.00
_cell.angle_beta   90.00
_cell.angle_gamma   90.00
#
_symmetry.space_group_name_H-M   'P 1'
#
loop_
_entity.id
_entity.type
_entity.pdbx_description
1 polymer ?
#
loop_
_entity_poly.entity_id
_entity_poly.type
_entity_poly.pdbx_seq_one_letter_code
_entity_poly.pdbx_strand_id
1 'polypeptide(L)'
;MFNLLNAIYQVGSWAIYLYIIMVFIYILISWFPNAQGSALDRFLSRFVDPFLSIFQRFIPPLAGIDFSPILAFFVLSLIKMAWTKLFIMLVQKLVIG
;
A
#
# COMPACT_ATOMS: atom_id res chain seq x y z
N MET A 1 29.30 -3.02 0.88
CA MET A 1 28.26 -3.75 1.62
C MET A 1 27.13 -2.83 2.10
N PHE A 2 27.41 -1.84 2.97
CA PHE A 2 26.38 -0.93 3.49
C PHE A 2 25.56 -0.19 2.42
N ASN A 3 26.20 0.30 1.35
CA ASN A 3 25.48 0.97 0.26
C ASN A 3 24.46 0.06 -0.44
N LEU A 4 24.79 -1.23 -0.61
CA LEU A 4 23.89 -2.21 -1.20
C LEU A 4 22.68 -2.47 -0.31
N LEU A 5 22.91 -2.64 1.00
CA LEU A 5 21.82 -2.79 1.99
C LEU A 5 20.90 -1.57 1.97
N ASN A 6 21.47 -0.36 1.97
CA ASN A 6 20.67 0.86 1.92
C ASN A 6 19.87 0.99 0.61
N ALA A 7 20.44 0.57 -0.53
CA ALA A 7 19.72 0.53 -1.81
C ALA A 7 18.52 -0.44 -1.73
N ILE A 8 18.70 -1.64 -1.18
CA ILE A 8 17.61 -2.63 -1.00
C ILE A 8 16.51 -2.04 -0.11
N TYR A 9 16.87 -1.42 1.01
CA TYR A 9 15.94 -0.77 1.91
C TYR A 9 15.11 0.33 1.20
N GLN A 10 15.78 1.18 0.42
CA GLN A 10 15.15 2.26 -0.31
C GLN A 10 14.19 1.76 -1.38
N VAL A 11 14.60 0.76 -2.17
CA VAL A 11 13.73 0.17 -3.20
C VAL A 11 12.47 -0.42 -2.59
N GLY A 12 12.57 -1.18 -1.50
CA GLY A 12 11.39 -1.71 -0.80
C GLY A 12 10.52 -0.60 -0.20
N SER A 13 11.13 0.44 0.37
CA SER A 13 10.41 1.58 0.92
C SER A 13 9.66 2.36 -0.16
N TRP A 14 10.27 2.56 -1.33
CA TRP A 14 9.64 3.19 -2.48
C TRP A 14 8.50 2.36 -3.04
N ALA A 15 8.66 1.04 -3.13
CA ALA A 15 7.59 0.15 -3.57
C ALA A 15 6.34 0.27 -2.67
N ILE A 16 6.53 0.25 -1.34
CA ILE A 16 5.44 0.43 -0.38
C ILE A 16 4.80 1.82 -0.54
N TYR A 17 5.60 2.87 -0.69
CA TYR A 17 5.11 4.24 -0.86
C TYR A 17 4.32 4.43 -2.17
N LEU A 18 4.82 3.88 -3.27
CA LEU A 18 4.12 3.87 -4.56
C LEU A 18 2.78 3.14 -4.44
N TYR A 19 2.74 2.01 -3.75
CA TYR A 19 1.50 1.27 -3.55
C TYR A 19 0.50 2.07 -2.70
N ILE A 20 0.95 2.74 -1.63
CA ILE A 20 0.10 3.64 -0.84
C ILE A 20 -0.51 4.75 -1.73
N ILE A 21 0.30 5.35 -2.61
CA ILE A 21 -0.18 6.36 -3.57
C ILE A 21 -1.19 5.76 -4.54
N MET A 22 -0.94 4.57 -5.08
CA MET A 22 -1.87 3.88 -5.99
C MET A 22 -3.23 3.65 -5.31
N VAL A 23 -3.22 3.15 -4.08
CA VAL A 23 -4.44 2.95 -3.28
C VAL A 23 -5.14 4.29 -3.07
N PHE A 24 -4.41 5.34 -2.69
CA PHE A 24 -4.96 6.68 -2.50
C PHE A 24 -5.64 7.26 -3.74
N ILE A 25 -4.96 7.19 -4.90
CA ILE A 25 -5.54 7.68 -6.16
C ILE A 25 -6.78 6.85 -6.53
N TYR A 26 -6.72 5.53 -6.38
CA TYR A 26 -7.86 4.65 -6.67
C TYR A 26 -9.09 5.01 -5.84
N ILE A 27 -8.90 5.30 -4.56
CA ILE A 27 -9.99 5.69 -3.66
C ILE A 27 -10.58 7.03 -4.06
N LEU A 28 -9.73 8.01 -4.40
CA LEU A 28 -10.22 9.28 -4.90
C LEU A 28 -11.07 9.09 -6.16
N ILE A 29 -10.63 8.26 -7.10
CA ILE A 29 -11.42 7.91 -8.30
C ILE A 29 -12.76 7.28 -7.91
N SER A 30 -12.78 6.36 -6.94
CA SER A 30 -14.00 5.70 -6.49
C SER A 30 -15.06 6.69 -5.97
N TRP A 31 -14.63 7.83 -5.41
CA TRP A 31 -15.54 8.87 -4.90
C TRP A 31 -16.12 9.77 -6.01
N PHE A 32 -15.55 9.76 -7.21
CA PHE A 32 -16.05 10.51 -8.36
C PHE A 32 -16.64 9.55 -9.41
N PRO A 33 -17.97 9.38 -9.48
CA PRO A 33 -18.61 8.41 -10.39
C PRO A 33 -18.21 8.58 -11.86
N ASN A 34 -17.98 9.81 -12.31
CA ASN A 34 -17.57 10.11 -13.69
C ASN A 34 -16.13 9.67 -14.03
N ALA A 35 -15.29 9.41 -13.02
CA ALA A 35 -13.91 8.97 -13.19
C ALA A 35 -13.76 7.44 -13.17
N GLN A 36 -14.78 6.74 -12.66
CA GLN A 36 -14.84 5.28 -12.64
C GLN A 36 -14.88 4.74 -14.09
N GLY A 37 -14.21 3.63 -14.33
CA GLY A 37 -14.08 3.05 -15.68
C GLY A 37 -13.12 3.79 -16.60
N SER A 38 -12.37 4.79 -16.12
CA SER A 38 -11.28 5.41 -16.89
C SER A 38 -10.12 4.42 -17.15
N ALA A 39 -9.22 4.76 -18.07
CA ALA A 39 -8.05 3.92 -18.33
C ALA A 39 -7.14 3.80 -17.09
N LEU A 40 -7.03 4.88 -16.31
CA LEU A 40 -6.28 4.90 -15.06
C LEU A 40 -6.96 4.05 -13.99
N ASP A 41 -8.29 4.14 -13.86
CA ASP A 41 -9.06 3.30 -12.95
C ASP A 41 -8.90 1.80 -13.24
N ARG A 42 -9.07 1.39 -14.52
CA ARG A 42 -8.86 0.01 -14.96
C ARG A 42 -7.42 -0.49 -14.76
N PHE A 43 -6.44 0.40 -14.75
CA PHE A 43 -5.06 0.05 -14.46
C PHE A 43 -4.86 -0.16 -12.95
N LEU A 44 -5.32 0.79 -12.12
CA LEU A 44 -5.15 0.74 -10.67
C LEU A 44 -5.94 -0.41 -10.02
N SER A 45 -7.20 -0.60 -10.42
CA SER A 45 -8.08 -1.69 -9.94
C SER A 45 -7.41 -3.06 -10.00
N ARG A 46 -6.66 -3.36 -11.08
CA ARG A 46 -5.94 -4.64 -11.22
C ARG A 46 -4.95 -4.93 -10.08
N PHE A 47 -4.37 -3.90 -9.49
CA PHE A 47 -3.38 -4.01 -8.41
C PHE A 47 -3.99 -3.73 -7.03
N VAL A 48 -4.99 -2.85 -6.98
CA VAL A 48 -5.57 -2.35 -5.74
C VAL A 48 -6.78 -3.19 -5.29
N ASP A 49 -7.62 -3.67 -6.22
CA ASP A 49 -8.84 -4.43 -5.90
C ASP A 49 -8.55 -5.71 -5.11
N PRO A 50 -7.55 -6.55 -5.46
CA PRO A 50 -7.30 -7.77 -4.70
C PRO A 50 -7.00 -7.48 -3.23
N PHE A 51 -6.29 -6.38 -2.94
CA PHE A 51 -5.98 -5.95 -1.58
C PHE A 51 -7.19 -5.33 -0.88
N LEU A 52 -7.90 -4.40 -1.53
CA LEU A 52 -9.08 -3.75 -0.96
C LEU A 52 -10.24 -4.73 -0.72
N SER A 53 -10.41 -5.73 -1.59
CA SER A 53 -11.46 -6.76 -1.46
C SER A 53 -11.40 -7.54 -0.16
N ILE A 54 -10.22 -7.64 0.47
CA ILE A 54 -10.05 -8.25 1.79
C ILE A 54 -10.72 -7.39 2.86
N PHE A 55 -10.56 -6.07 2.78
CA PHE A 55 -11.10 -5.11 3.75
C PHE A 55 -12.59 -4.83 3.53
N GLN A 56 -13.06 -4.87 2.27
CA GLN A 56 -14.48 -4.72 1.93
C GLN A 56 -15.37 -5.80 2.57
N ARG A 57 -14.80 -6.96 2.94
CA ARG A 57 -15.52 -7.99 3.71
C ARG A 57 -15.81 -7.57 5.15
N PHE A 58 -14.99 -6.67 5.71
CA PHE A 58 -15.14 -6.17 7.07
C PHE A 58 -15.89 -4.84 7.11
N ILE A 59 -15.63 -3.96 6.14
CA ILE A 59 -16.30 -2.67 5.98
C ILE A 59 -16.89 -2.62 4.56
N PRO A 60 -18.15 -3.06 4.37
CA PRO A 60 -18.80 -2.95 3.08
C PRO A 60 -19.02 -1.47 2.68
N PRO A 61 -19.11 -1.16 1.38
CA PRO A 61 -19.43 0.19 0.92
C PRO A 61 -20.77 0.67 1.49
N LEU A 62 -20.81 1.91 1.97
CA LEU A 62 -22.03 2.53 2.49
C LEU A 62 -22.45 3.67 1.55
N ALA A 63 -23.70 3.63 1.07
CA ALA A 63 -24.26 4.63 0.16
C ALA A 63 -23.39 4.91 -1.10
N GLY A 64 -22.73 3.87 -1.63
CA GLY A 64 -21.86 3.99 -2.81
C GLY A 64 -20.45 4.53 -2.54
N ILE A 65 -20.12 4.83 -1.28
CA ILE A 65 -18.78 5.27 -0.85
C ILE A 65 -18.07 4.10 -0.16
N ASP A 66 -16.84 3.82 -0.61
CA ASP A 66 -15.99 2.80 0.00
C ASP A 66 -15.22 3.38 1.20
N PHE A 67 -15.50 2.84 2.40
CA PHE A 67 -14.83 3.18 3.66
C PHE A 67 -13.77 2.16 4.08
N SER A 68 -13.68 1.01 3.39
CA SER A 68 -12.62 0.02 3.57
C SER A 68 -11.18 0.58 3.42
N PRO A 69 -10.93 1.65 2.63
CA PRO A 69 -9.66 2.35 2.60
C PRO A 69 -9.02 2.72 3.93
N ILE A 70 -9.82 3.04 4.94
CA ILE A 70 -9.30 3.48 6.24
C ILE A 70 -8.50 2.34 6.88
N LEU A 71 -9.08 1.12 6.86
CA LEU A 71 -8.38 -0.08 7.32
C LEU A 71 -7.21 -0.43 6.41
N ALA A 72 -7.37 -0.28 5.10
CA ALA A 72 -6.30 -0.55 4.15
C ALA A 72 -5.06 0.32 4.41
N PHE A 73 -5.23 1.62 4.61
CA PHE A 73 -4.13 2.53 4.96
C PHE A 73 -3.53 2.24 6.32
N PHE A 74 -4.36 1.88 7.31
CA PHE A 74 -3.86 1.46 8.61
C PHE A 74 -2.93 0.24 8.48
N VAL A 75 -3.34 -0.78 7.72
CA VAL A 75 -2.52 -1.97 7.46
C VAL A 75 -1.28 -1.64 6.65
N LEU A 76 -1.36 -0.78 5.63
CA LEU A 76 -0.18 -0.34 4.88
C LEU A 76 0.82 0.42 5.75
N SER A 77 0.34 1.20 6.72
CA SER A 77 1.20 1.87 7.71
C SER A 77 1.94 0.85 8.59
N LEU A 78 1.23 -0.20 9.04
CA LEU A 78 1.85 -1.30 9.78
C LEU A 78 2.88 -2.06 8.94
N ILE A 79 2.59 -2.32 7.66
CA ILE A 79 3.53 -2.96 6.72
C ILE A 79 4.79 -2.10 6.57
N LYS A 80 4.64 -0.78 6.39
CA LYS A 80 5.77 0.15 6.31
C LYS A 80 6.63 0.10 7.59
N MET A 81 5.99 0.14 8.76
CA MET A 81 6.70 0.04 10.04
C MET A 81 7.42 -1.31 10.19
N ALA A 82 6.75 -2.40 9.84
CA ALA A 82 7.32 -3.75 9.89
C ALA A 82 8.52 -3.88 8.96
N TRP A 83 8.43 -3.37 7.73
CA TRP A 83 9.54 -3.32 6.78
C TRP A 83 10.77 -2.64 7.38
N THR A 84 10.61 -1.43 7.92
CA THR A 84 11.72 -0.69 8.54
C THR A 84 12.31 -1.43 9.74
N LYS A 85 11.48 -1.93 10.66
CA LYS A 85 11.97 -2.62 11.87
C LYS A 85 12.68 -3.93 11.54
N LEU A 86 12.08 -4.76 10.70
CA LEU A 86 12.67 -6.05 10.31
C LEU A 86 13.99 -5.84 9.55
N PHE A 87 14.03 -4.86 8.63
CA PHE A 87 15.24 -4.55 7.89
C PHE A 87 16.38 -4.12 8.82
N ILE A 88 16.11 -3.20 9.76
CA ILE A 88 17.11 -2.75 10.74
C ILE A 88 17.60 -3.91 11.59
N MET A 89 16.71 -4.75 12.10
CA MET A 89 17.07 -5.93 12.91
C MET A 89 17.98 -6.90 12.14
N LEU A 90 17.65 -7.18 10.87
CA LEU A 90 18.47 -8.03 10.02
C LEU A 90 19.86 -7.43 9.78
N VAL A 91 19.94 -6.13 9.48
CA VAL A 91 21.23 -5.45 9.28
C VAL A 91 22.07 -5.46 10.54
N GLN A 92 21.48 -5.16 11.70
CA GLN A 92 22.19 -5.20 12.98
C GLN A 92 22.77 -6.59 13.26
N LYS A 93 21.98 -7.65 13.02
CA LYS A 93 22.43 -9.04 13.20
C LYS A 93 23.57 -9.41 12.24
N LEU A 94 23.55 -8.92 11.00
CA LEU A 94 24.58 -9.21 9.99
C LEU A 94 25.88 -8.42 10.19
N VAL A 95 25.81 -7.25 10.83
CA VAL A 95 26.96 -6.35 11.00
C VAL A 95 27.68 -6.56 12.33
N ILE A 96 26.92 -6.86 13.39
CA ILE A 96 27.43 -7.01 14.77
C ILE A 96 27.65 -8.49 15.13
N GLY A 97 26.91 -9.39 14.47
CA GLY A 97 27.00 -10.84 14.67
C GLY A 97 28.04 -11.54 13.82
#